data_AF-A0AAT9F822-F1
#
_entry.id   AF-A0AAT9F822-F1
#
_cell.length_a   1.000
_cell.length_b   1.000
_cell.length_c   1.000
_cell.angle_alpha   90.00
_cell.angle_beta   90.00
_cell.angle_gamma   90.00
#
_symmetry.space_group_name_H-M   'P 1'
#
loop_
_entity.id
_entity.type
_entity.pdbx_description
1 polymer ?
#
loop_
_entity_poly.entity_id
_entity_poly.type
_entity_poly.pdbx_seq_one_letter_code
_entity_poly.pdbx_strand_id
1 'polypeptide(L)'
;MRYKPINDTSTIEVVKSANDQSLSDDKKVVRDPKNQISPRVYGVIRTEKIIKITNLSISYSLMLASIVLFILSYFNIWIFKNNIGYLILYGVSAFIFLALGTKNLIENIQWTNTIHRYRDAISRGESTSSSTFHLAYRQIVLKSVNLTWILIFILTYMGIFTAIIYGLYSTKSWQFHTQELAGSHLSFKIDWVTILDKTFKNTNVFCLICVIIMASVVVFYVTMRLIDKKRLADLNDYLGEKSVEIHEQIEKARKDRNKAWLIAYIVVVVLTILLPLALALVAIWRLVRKRRLKIG
;
A
#
# COMPACT_ATOMS: atom_id res chain seq x y z
N MET A 1 73.13 -1.16 36.18
CA MET A 1 72.01 -0.61 35.38
C MET A 1 71.07 -1.74 35.05
N ARG A 2 69.81 -1.69 35.53
CA ARG A 2 68.79 -2.72 35.29
C ARG A 2 67.98 -2.32 34.04
N TYR A 3 68.00 -3.15 33.01
CA TYR A 3 67.14 -3.00 31.84
C TYR A 3 65.68 -3.28 32.22
N LYS A 4 64.77 -2.37 31.89
CA LYS A 4 63.32 -2.59 31.97
C LYS A 4 62.81 -3.21 30.65
N PRO A 5 61.83 -4.12 30.70
CA PRO A 5 61.27 -4.74 29.50
C PRO A 5 60.49 -3.73 28.64
N ILE A 6 60.56 -3.90 27.32
CA ILE A 6 60.02 -3.01 26.28
C ILE A 6 58.47 -2.93 26.28
N ASN A 7 57.79 -3.84 26.99
CA ASN A 7 56.33 -3.93 27.03
C ASN A 7 55.78 -3.66 28.44
N ASP A 8 56.14 -2.53 29.04
CA ASP A 8 55.49 -2.03 30.25
C ASP A 8 54.25 -1.20 29.84
N THR A 9 53.08 -1.84 29.82
CA THR A 9 51.80 -1.18 29.49
C THR A 9 51.22 -0.39 30.67
N SER A 10 51.94 -0.29 31.80
CA SER A 10 51.48 0.45 32.99
C SER A 10 51.40 1.97 32.81
N THR A 11 51.89 2.50 31.69
CA THR A 11 51.86 3.94 31.36
C THR A 11 51.09 4.28 30.08
N ILE A 12 50.22 3.39 29.60
CA ILE A 12 49.23 3.79 28.59
C ILE A 12 48.09 4.48 29.32
N GLU A 13 48.30 5.76 29.65
CA GLU A 13 47.17 6.66 29.87
C GLU A 13 46.40 6.76 28.56
N VAL A 14 45.29 6.02 28.49
CA VAL A 14 44.26 6.29 27.49
C VAL A 14 43.73 7.68 27.83
N VAL A 15 44.32 8.71 27.23
CA VAL A 15 43.76 10.06 27.19
C VAL A 15 42.45 9.93 26.43
N LYS A 16 41.37 9.62 27.15
CA LYS A 16 40.02 9.87 26.69
C LYS A 16 39.94 11.38 26.52
N SER A 17 40.04 11.86 25.28
CA SER A 17 39.74 13.24 24.94
C SER A 17 38.42 13.60 25.61
N ALA A 18 38.45 14.59 26.51
CA ALA A 18 37.28 15.10 27.21
C ALA A 18 36.18 15.62 26.25
N ASN A 19 36.49 15.73 24.95
CA ASN A 19 35.55 16.06 23.89
C ASN A 19 34.66 14.91 23.40
N ASP A 20 34.96 13.63 23.70
CA ASP A 20 34.08 12.51 23.29
C ASP A 20 33.00 12.19 24.34
N GLN A 21 33.15 12.68 25.58
CA GLN A 21 32.13 12.52 26.62
C GLN A 21 31.02 13.58 26.56
N SER A 22 31.28 14.77 26.03
CA SER A 22 30.27 15.84 25.91
C SER A 22 29.36 15.71 24.68
N LEU A 23 29.70 14.86 23.70
CA LEU A 23 28.86 14.61 22.52
C LEU A 23 27.82 13.50 22.71
N SER A 24 27.85 12.79 23.84
CA SER A 24 26.95 11.66 24.11
C SER A 24 25.78 11.98 25.04
N ASP A 25 25.83 13.10 25.78
CA ASP A 25 24.83 13.43 26.81
C ASP A 25 23.65 14.30 26.32
N ASP A 26 23.67 14.77 25.07
CA ASP A 26 22.63 15.70 24.58
C ASP A 26 21.62 15.10 23.59
N LYS A 27 21.70 13.78 23.32
CA LYS A 27 20.57 13.09 22.68
C LYS A 27 19.53 12.82 23.75
N LYS A 28 18.50 13.68 23.88
CA LYS A 28 17.30 13.45 24.73
C LYS A 28 16.93 11.96 24.81
N VAL A 29 17.48 11.26 25.80
CA VAL A 29 17.28 9.83 25.95
C VAL A 29 15.88 9.67 26.52
N VAL A 30 14.96 9.20 25.68
CA VAL A 30 13.56 9.00 26.08
C VAL A 30 13.52 7.84 27.07
N ARG A 31 13.49 8.15 28.37
CA ARG A 31 13.37 7.16 29.44
C ARG A 31 11.94 6.65 29.57
N ASP A 32 11.80 5.36 29.87
CA ASP A 32 10.49 4.76 30.17
C ASP A 32 9.94 5.37 31.48
N PRO A 33 8.65 5.73 31.56
CA PRO A 33 8.05 6.29 32.77
C PRO A 33 8.19 5.42 34.02
N LYS A 34 8.38 4.11 33.84
CA LYS A 34 8.58 3.14 34.92
C LYS A 34 10.05 2.70 35.08
N ASN A 35 10.98 3.22 34.27
CA ASN A 35 12.39 2.83 34.21
C ASN A 35 12.63 1.30 34.11
N GLN A 36 11.65 0.53 33.63
CA GLN A 36 11.76 -0.93 33.53
C GLN A 36 12.31 -1.35 32.16
N ILE A 37 12.13 -0.51 31.14
CA ILE A 37 12.49 -0.79 29.76
C ILE A 37 13.69 0.06 29.36
N SER A 38 14.62 -0.50 28.58
CA SER A 38 15.74 0.26 28.05
C SER A 38 15.24 1.43 27.17
N PRO A 39 15.86 2.62 27.25
CA PRO A 39 15.39 3.80 26.51
C PRO A 39 15.27 3.59 24.99
N ARG A 40 16.14 2.73 24.45
CA ARG A 40 16.12 2.35 23.03
C ARG A 40 14.84 1.58 22.69
N VAL A 41 14.44 0.60 23.49
CA VAL A 41 13.21 -0.19 23.26
C VAL A 41 11.96 0.67 23.46
N TYR A 42 11.98 1.54 24.47
CA TYR A 42 10.88 2.47 24.72
C TYR A 42 10.64 3.45 23.54
N GLY A 43 11.72 3.90 22.88
CA GLY A 43 11.63 4.73 21.67
C GLY A 43 10.86 4.06 20.52
N VAL A 44 11.09 2.76 20.30
CA VAL A 44 10.37 1.97 19.29
C VAL A 44 8.90 1.82 19.67
N ILE A 45 8.62 1.47 20.93
CA ILE A 45 7.24 1.32 21.43
C ILE A 45 6.45 2.63 21.28
N ARG A 46 7.08 3.78 21.60
CA ARG A 46 6.47 5.10 21.44
C ARG A 46 6.19 5.41 19.98
N THR A 47 7.15 5.17 19.09
CA THR A 47 6.98 5.40 17.66
C THR A 47 5.86 4.54 17.10
N GLU A 48 5.79 3.26 17.49
CA GLU A 48 4.71 2.36 17.09
C GLU A 48 3.34 2.85 17.57
N LYS A 49 3.26 3.32 18.83
CA LYS A 49 2.03 3.89 19.39
C LYS A 49 1.59 5.14 18.62
N ILE A 50 2.52 6.01 18.24
CA ILE A 50 2.24 7.20 17.44
C ILE A 50 1.71 6.79 16.05
N ILE A 51 2.37 5.84 15.37
CA ILE A 51 1.91 5.37 14.06
C ILE A 51 0.50 4.79 14.14
N LYS A 52 0.22 3.94 15.14
CA LYS A 52 -1.10 3.34 15.32
C LYS A 52 -2.17 4.39 15.61
N ILE A 53 -1.90 5.36 16.48
CA ILE A 53 -2.89 6.40 16.81
C ILE A 53 -3.11 7.38 15.65
N THR A 54 -2.07 7.71 14.89
CA THR A 54 -2.18 8.53 13.68
C THR A 54 -3.01 7.80 12.61
N ASN A 55 -2.75 6.52 12.36
CA ASN A 55 -3.56 5.73 11.41
C ASN A 55 -5.02 5.60 11.85
N LEU A 56 -5.26 5.41 13.16
CA LEU A 56 -6.59 5.39 13.74
C LEU A 56 -7.32 6.72 13.51
N SER A 57 -6.66 7.84 13.83
CA SER A 57 -7.18 9.19 13.67
C SER A 57 -7.52 9.51 12.22
N ILE A 58 -6.61 9.20 11.28
CA ILE A 58 -6.83 9.40 9.83
C ILE A 58 -8.02 8.57 9.34
N SER A 59 -8.14 7.31 9.79
CA SER A 59 -9.23 6.43 9.36
C SER A 59 -10.59 6.99 9.79
N TYR A 60 -10.72 7.41 11.05
CA TYR A 60 -11.97 7.98 11.55
C TYR A 60 -12.26 9.39 11.02
N SER A 61 -11.23 10.22 10.77
CA SER A 61 -11.44 11.53 10.15
C SER A 61 -11.96 11.40 8.71
N LEU A 62 -11.43 10.44 7.93
CA LEU A 62 -11.90 10.17 6.58
C LEU A 62 -13.31 9.55 6.58
N MET A 63 -13.61 8.70 7.56
CA MET A 63 -14.97 8.19 7.76
C MET A 63 -15.96 9.34 8.03
N LEU A 64 -15.64 10.24 8.96
CA LEU A 64 -16.48 11.41 9.28
C LEU A 64 -16.67 12.31 8.06
N ALA A 65 -15.58 12.61 7.32
CA ALA A 65 -15.66 13.38 6.10
C ALA A 65 -16.58 12.70 5.06
N SER A 66 -16.48 11.38 4.91
CA SER A 66 -17.34 10.61 3.99
C SER A 66 -18.81 10.64 4.41
N ILE A 67 -19.11 10.57 5.71
CA ILE A 67 -20.48 10.69 6.24
C ILE A 67 -21.03 12.09 5.99
N VAL A 68 -20.25 13.15 6.23
CA VAL A 68 -20.66 14.53 5.96
C VAL A 68 -20.96 14.72 4.47
N LEU A 69 -20.10 14.23 3.58
CA LEU A 69 -20.32 14.28 2.13
C LEU A 69 -21.55 13.46 1.70
N PHE A 70 -21.80 12.31 2.33
CA PHE A 70 -23.00 11.52 2.11
C PHE A 70 -24.27 12.30 2.48
N ILE A 71 -24.28 12.94 3.65
CA ILE A 71 -25.41 13.77 4.12
C ILE A 71 -25.62 14.96 3.19
N LEU A 72 -24.55 15.67 2.81
CA LEU A 72 -24.63 16.80 1.86
C LEU A 72 -25.20 16.35 0.50
N SER A 73 -24.79 15.17 0.03
CA SER A 73 -25.32 14.59 -1.20
C SER A 73 -26.79 14.15 -1.07
N TYR A 74 -27.22 13.69 0.10
CA TYR A 74 -28.61 13.30 0.35
C TYR A 74 -29.55 14.51 0.32
N PHE A 75 -29.11 15.62 0.93
CA PHE A 75 -29.86 16.88 0.92
C PHE A 75 -29.68 17.69 -0.37
N ASN A 76 -28.95 17.18 -1.38
CA ASN A 76 -28.68 17.86 -2.65
C ASN A 76 -28.07 19.28 -2.48
N ILE A 77 -27.24 19.47 -1.46
CA ILE A 77 -26.62 20.76 -1.17
C ILE A 77 -25.37 20.92 -2.07
N TRP A 78 -25.15 22.13 -2.60
CA TRP A 78 -23.96 22.49 -3.40
C TRP A 78 -23.85 21.78 -4.76
N ILE A 79 -22.69 21.22 -5.12
CA ILE A 79 -22.41 20.58 -6.42
C ILE A 79 -23.16 19.22 -6.56
N PHE A 80 -23.76 18.71 -5.49
CA PHE A 80 -24.33 17.37 -5.40
C PHE A 80 -25.80 17.26 -5.87
N LYS A 81 -26.20 18.00 -6.90
CA LYS A 81 -27.57 17.90 -7.44
C LYS A 81 -27.81 16.55 -8.13
N ASN A 82 -28.73 15.77 -7.55
CA ASN A 82 -29.46 14.66 -8.17
C ASN A 82 -28.60 13.57 -8.83
N ASN A 83 -27.55 13.12 -8.14
CA ASN A 83 -26.70 12.06 -8.64
C ASN A 83 -26.51 10.96 -7.59
N ILE A 84 -27.31 9.88 -7.74
CA ILE A 84 -27.29 8.68 -6.89
C ILE A 84 -25.89 8.08 -6.79
N GLY A 85 -25.04 8.28 -7.80
CA GLY A 85 -23.65 7.82 -7.78
C GLY A 85 -22.84 8.38 -6.61
N TYR A 86 -23.06 9.63 -6.20
CA TYR A 86 -22.35 10.22 -5.06
C TYR A 86 -22.78 9.62 -3.72
N LEU A 87 -24.07 9.30 -3.56
CA LEU A 87 -24.57 8.61 -2.36
C LEU A 87 -23.92 7.24 -2.20
N ILE A 88 -23.87 6.46 -3.29
CA ILE A 88 -23.24 5.14 -3.25
C ILE A 88 -21.75 5.28 -2.96
N LEU A 89 -21.06 6.20 -3.63
CA LEU A 89 -19.62 6.40 -3.48
C LEU A 89 -19.24 6.79 -2.04
N TYR A 90 -19.90 7.79 -1.46
CA TYR A 90 -19.60 8.25 -0.10
C TYR A 90 -20.07 7.24 0.97
N GLY A 91 -21.18 6.54 0.74
CA GLY A 91 -21.65 5.47 1.63
C GLY A 91 -20.68 4.28 1.69
N VAL A 92 -20.24 3.79 0.53
CA VAL A 92 -19.24 2.72 0.44
C VAL A 92 -17.90 3.17 1.03
N SER A 93 -17.48 4.40 0.75
CA SER A 93 -16.25 4.96 1.31
C SER A 93 -16.30 5.06 2.83
N ALA A 94 -17.41 5.54 3.41
CA ALA A 94 -17.61 5.59 4.86
C ALA A 94 -17.53 4.19 5.48
N PHE A 95 -18.17 3.19 4.87
CA PHE A 95 -18.13 1.80 5.34
C PHE A 95 -16.70 1.21 5.31
N ILE A 96 -15.95 1.46 4.23
CA ILE A 96 -14.55 1.02 4.13
C ILE A 96 -13.70 1.64 5.24
N PHE A 97 -13.83 2.96 5.47
CA PHE A 97 -13.06 3.64 6.52
C PHE A 97 -13.47 3.21 7.92
N LEU A 98 -14.74 2.86 8.15
CA LEU A 98 -15.20 2.25 9.40
C LEU A 98 -14.54 0.89 9.64
N ALA A 99 -14.50 0.02 8.63
CA ALA A 99 -13.87 -1.29 8.71
C ALA A 99 -12.35 -1.17 8.99
N LEU A 100 -11.67 -0.25 8.31
CA LEU A 100 -10.25 0.04 8.54
C LEU A 100 -10.00 0.63 9.93
N GLY A 101 -10.85 1.56 10.37
CA GLY A 101 -10.78 2.16 11.71
C GLY A 101 -10.93 1.11 12.81
N THR A 102 -11.93 0.24 12.69
CA THR A 102 -12.17 -0.87 13.63
C THR A 102 -10.99 -1.85 13.67
N LYS A 103 -10.45 -2.23 12.51
CA LYS A 103 -9.25 -3.08 12.45
C LYS A 103 -8.06 -2.43 13.18
N ASN A 104 -7.79 -1.15 12.92
CA ASN A 104 -6.71 -0.41 13.56
C ASN A 104 -6.93 -0.28 15.08
N LEU A 105 -8.19 -0.16 15.53
CA LEU A 105 -8.54 -0.13 16.95
C LEU A 105 -8.19 -1.45 17.64
N ILE A 106 -8.57 -2.58 17.02
CA ILE A 106 -8.25 -3.92 17.54
C ILE A 106 -6.73 -4.10 17.66
N GLU A 107 -5.98 -3.73 16.62
CA GLU A 107 -4.51 -3.81 16.64
C GLU A 107 -3.86 -2.89 17.69
N ASN A 108 -4.48 -1.75 18.01
CA ASN A 108 -4.01 -0.85 19.06
C ASN A 108 -4.26 -1.43 20.47
N ILE A 109 -5.43 -2.05 20.68
CA ILE A 109 -5.75 -2.74 21.94
C ILE A 109 -4.80 -3.94 22.14
N GLN A 110 -4.60 -4.76 21.11
CA GLN A 110 -3.67 -5.89 21.15
C GLN A 110 -2.24 -5.44 21.46
N TRP A 111 -1.79 -4.32 20.87
CA TRP A 111 -0.47 -3.77 21.13
C TRP A 111 -0.33 -3.30 22.59
N THR A 112 -1.34 -2.61 23.11
CA THR A 112 -1.36 -2.16 24.51
C THR A 112 -1.25 -3.36 25.46
N ASN A 113 -2.03 -4.42 25.23
CA ASN A 113 -1.96 -5.65 26.02
C ASN A 113 -0.59 -6.34 25.91
N THR A 114 0.04 -6.30 24.73
CA THR A 114 1.36 -6.87 24.49
C THR A 114 2.44 -6.12 25.29
N ILE A 115 2.38 -4.79 25.34
CA ILE A 115 3.29 -3.97 26.16
C ILE A 115 3.13 -4.29 27.64
N HIS A 116 1.89 -4.48 28.12
CA HIS A 116 1.65 -4.87 29.51
C HIS A 116 2.29 -6.23 29.83
N ARG A 117 2.03 -7.25 29.01
CA ARG A 117 2.65 -8.58 29.18
C ARG A 117 4.18 -8.53 29.13
N TYR A 118 4.74 -7.70 28.25
CA TYR A 118 6.18 -7.50 28.13
C TYR A 118 6.77 -6.90 29.42
N ARG A 119 6.13 -5.90 30.00
CA ARG A 119 6.54 -5.32 31.30
C ARG A 119 6.45 -6.34 32.42
N ASP A 120 5.37 -7.13 32.46
CA ASP A 120 5.18 -8.15 33.48
C ASP A 120 6.20 -9.29 33.37
N ALA A 121 6.66 -9.63 32.16
CA ALA A 121 7.72 -10.62 31.92
C ALA A 121 9.09 -10.11 32.39
N ILE A 122 9.41 -8.83 32.10
CA ILE A 122 10.62 -8.18 32.60
C ILE A 122 10.63 -8.15 34.13
N SER A 123 9.50 -7.78 34.77
CA SER A 123 9.43 -7.76 36.23
C SER A 123 9.58 -9.13 36.88
N ARG A 124 9.32 -10.21 36.13
CA ARG A 124 9.50 -11.60 36.56
C ARG A 124 10.88 -12.18 36.24
N GLY A 125 11.75 -11.42 35.57
CA GLY A 125 13.09 -11.88 35.19
C GLY A 125 13.13 -12.88 34.03
N GLU A 126 12.02 -13.08 33.33
CA GLU A 126 11.96 -13.99 32.17
C GLU A 126 12.56 -13.32 30.93
N SER A 127 13.63 -13.92 30.39
CA SER A 127 14.35 -13.45 29.19
C SER A 127 13.65 -13.74 27.86
N THR A 128 12.40 -14.25 27.87
CA THR A 128 11.57 -14.58 26.70
C THR A 128 10.98 -13.37 25.97
N SER A 129 11.41 -12.16 26.36
CA SER A 129 10.96 -10.86 25.86
C SER A 129 11.17 -10.63 24.35
N SER A 130 11.95 -11.48 23.66
CA SER A 130 12.25 -11.36 22.22
C SER A 130 11.08 -11.73 21.29
N SER A 131 10.12 -12.54 21.75
CA SER A 131 9.03 -13.09 20.91
C SER A 131 8.09 -12.04 20.29
N THR A 132 7.87 -10.93 20.99
CA THR A 132 6.95 -9.85 20.55
C THR A 132 7.55 -8.99 19.45
N PHE A 133 8.87 -8.76 19.45
CA PHE A 133 9.57 -8.05 18.39
C PHE A 133 9.64 -8.88 17.10
N HIS A 134 9.75 -10.21 17.21
CA HIS A 134 9.72 -11.12 16.05
C HIS A 134 8.37 -11.06 15.31
N LEU A 135 7.26 -11.04 16.04
CA LEU A 135 5.92 -10.92 15.45
C LEU A 135 5.72 -9.57 14.75
N ALA A 136 6.17 -8.48 15.36
CA ALA A 136 6.12 -7.15 14.75
C ALA A 136 6.97 -7.08 13.47
N TYR A 137 8.21 -7.60 13.50
CA TYR A 137 9.09 -7.67 12.33
C TYR A 137 8.45 -8.48 11.20
N ARG A 138 7.93 -9.67 11.49
CA ARG A 138 7.23 -10.52 10.52
C ARG A 138 6.03 -9.81 9.89
N GLN A 139 5.23 -9.12 10.70
CA GLN A 139 4.06 -8.38 10.21
C GLN A 139 4.46 -7.24 9.27
N ILE A 140 5.52 -6.48 9.58
CA ILE A 140 6.01 -5.40 8.73
C ILE A 140 6.50 -5.94 7.38
N VAL A 141 7.30 -7.02 7.40
CA VAL A 141 7.80 -7.64 6.15
C VAL A 141 6.65 -8.17 5.29
N LEU A 142 5.69 -8.88 5.89
CA LEU A 142 4.54 -9.42 5.14
C LEU A 142 3.60 -8.31 4.64
N LYS A 143 3.41 -7.24 5.40
CA LYS A 143 2.65 -6.06 4.99
C LYS A 143 3.27 -5.42 3.74
N SER A 144 4.60 -5.32 3.67
CA SER A 144 5.30 -4.75 2.53
C SER A 144 5.01 -5.52 1.23
N VAL A 145 4.95 -6.86 1.28
CA VAL A 145 4.57 -7.70 0.12
C VAL A 145 3.15 -7.38 -0.33
N ASN A 146 2.20 -7.37 0.60
CA ASN A 146 0.79 -7.07 0.28
C ASN A 146 0.64 -5.67 -0.34
N LEU A 147 1.33 -4.67 0.22
CA LEU A 147 1.27 -3.30 -0.26
C LEU A 147 1.85 -3.17 -1.68
N THR A 148 2.95 -3.89 -1.96
CA THR A 148 3.54 -3.96 -3.30
C THR A 148 2.54 -4.53 -4.31
N TRP A 149 1.88 -5.64 -3.96
CA TRP A 149 0.89 -6.25 -4.85
C TRP A 149 -0.34 -5.36 -5.05
N ILE A 150 -0.88 -4.76 -3.98
CA ILE A 150 -1.98 -3.80 -4.09
C ILE A 150 -1.62 -2.66 -5.05
N LEU A 151 -0.40 -2.13 -4.97
CA LEU A 151 0.09 -1.12 -5.92
C LEU A 151 0.09 -1.65 -7.36
N ILE A 152 0.65 -2.85 -7.59
CA ILE A 152 0.66 -3.48 -8.93
C ILE A 152 -0.76 -3.61 -9.46
N PHE A 153 -1.70 -4.09 -8.66
CA PHE A 153 -3.11 -4.19 -9.03
C PHE A 153 -3.68 -2.82 -9.42
N ILE A 154 -3.53 -1.80 -8.56
CA ILE A 154 -4.05 -0.46 -8.84
C ILE A 154 -3.46 0.09 -10.13
N LEU A 155 -2.14 0.01 -10.31
CA LEU A 155 -1.47 0.53 -11.51
C LEU A 155 -1.87 -0.22 -12.78
N THR A 156 -1.96 -1.55 -12.74
CA THR A 156 -2.37 -2.35 -13.90
C THR A 156 -3.80 -2.03 -14.30
N TYR A 157 -4.76 -2.09 -13.37
CA TYR A 157 -6.17 -1.90 -13.69
C TYR A 157 -6.50 -0.45 -14.05
N MET A 158 -6.02 0.50 -13.25
CA MET A 158 -6.24 1.92 -13.52
C MET A 158 -5.49 2.36 -14.78
N GLY A 159 -4.26 1.86 -14.98
CA GLY A 159 -3.46 2.14 -16.17
C GLY A 159 -4.11 1.61 -17.45
N ILE A 160 -4.55 0.35 -17.47
CA ILE A 160 -5.28 -0.23 -18.61
C ILE A 160 -6.57 0.54 -18.87
N PHE A 161 -7.34 0.83 -17.83
CA PHE A 161 -8.59 1.59 -17.95
C PHE A 161 -8.35 2.99 -18.57
N THR A 162 -7.39 3.75 -18.04
CA THR A 162 -7.04 5.07 -18.58
C THR A 162 -6.49 4.97 -20.01
N ALA A 163 -5.68 3.95 -20.31
CA ALA A 163 -5.14 3.73 -21.66
C ALA A 163 -6.23 3.38 -22.68
N ILE A 164 -7.23 2.56 -22.30
CA ILE A 164 -8.37 2.24 -23.16
C ILE A 164 -9.18 3.50 -23.47
N ILE A 165 -9.52 4.31 -22.46
CA ILE A 165 -10.29 5.54 -22.66
C ILE A 165 -9.53 6.53 -23.54
N TYR A 166 -8.25 6.75 -23.24
CA TYR A 166 -7.42 7.66 -24.03
C TYR A 166 -7.21 7.16 -25.47
N GLY A 167 -7.00 5.85 -25.65
CA GLY A 167 -6.87 5.24 -26.98
C GLY A 167 -8.13 5.38 -27.83
N LEU A 168 -9.31 5.14 -27.23
CA LEU A 168 -10.59 5.35 -27.89
C LEU A 168 -10.80 6.82 -28.26
N TYR A 169 -10.49 7.73 -27.34
CA TYR A 169 -10.57 9.17 -27.58
C TYR A 169 -9.65 9.63 -28.72
N SER A 170 -8.39 9.16 -28.75
CA SER A 170 -7.42 9.49 -29.79
C SER A 170 -7.82 8.96 -31.17
N THR A 171 -8.60 7.87 -31.24
CA THR A 171 -9.04 7.28 -32.51
C THR A 171 -10.20 8.06 -33.18
N LYS A 172 -10.81 9.01 -32.44
CA LYS A 172 -11.91 9.88 -32.87
C LYS A 172 -13.20 9.14 -33.27
N SER A 173 -13.20 8.48 -34.43
CA SER A 173 -14.37 7.76 -34.92
C SER A 173 -14.00 6.47 -35.63
N TRP A 174 -14.78 5.42 -35.40
CA TRP A 174 -14.76 4.23 -36.24
C TRP A 174 -15.83 4.33 -37.32
N GLN A 175 -15.41 4.15 -38.56
CA GLN A 175 -16.28 4.12 -39.73
C GLN A 175 -16.20 2.73 -40.33
N PHE A 176 -17.28 1.96 -40.20
CA PHE A 176 -17.42 0.69 -40.90
C PHE A 176 -18.26 0.92 -42.15
N HIS A 177 -17.65 0.74 -43.32
CA HIS A 177 -18.36 0.75 -44.60
C HIS A 177 -18.54 -0.69 -45.04
N THR A 178 -19.80 -1.12 -45.13
CA THR A 178 -20.13 -2.42 -45.68
C THR A 178 -20.27 -2.23 -47.19
N GLN A 179 -19.45 -2.94 -47.99
CA GLN A 179 -19.59 -2.93 -49.45
C GLN A 179 -20.95 -3.50 -49.86
N GLU A 180 -21.52 -2.88 -50.89
CA GLU A 180 -22.85 -3.12 -51.44
C GLU A 180 -23.12 -4.60 -51.75
N LEU A 181 -23.98 -5.21 -50.96
CA LEU A 181 -24.81 -6.32 -51.41
C LEU A 181 -26.24 -6.02 -50.96
N ALA A 182 -27.10 -5.65 -51.92
CA ALA A 182 -28.54 -5.44 -51.76
C ALA A 182 -29.02 -4.09 -51.17
N GLY A 183 -28.67 -2.97 -51.82
CA GLY A 183 -29.50 -1.75 -51.82
C GLY A 183 -29.71 -1.00 -50.50
N SER A 184 -29.05 -1.40 -49.41
CA SER A 184 -29.11 -0.71 -48.12
C SER A 184 -27.70 -0.33 -47.66
N HIS A 185 -27.42 0.98 -47.68
CA HIS A 185 -26.20 1.54 -47.09
C HIS A 185 -26.33 1.59 -45.57
N LEU A 186 -26.02 0.49 -44.89
CA LEU A 186 -25.77 0.52 -43.45
C LEU A 186 -24.35 1.06 -43.21
N SER A 187 -24.26 2.37 -43.01
CA SER A 187 -23.07 3.03 -42.49
C SER A 187 -23.17 3.14 -40.97
N PHE A 188 -22.28 2.46 -40.26
CA PHE A 188 -22.14 2.60 -38.80
C PHE A 188 -20.95 3.52 -38.53
N LYS A 189 -21.25 4.74 -38.08
CA LYS A 189 -20.26 5.71 -37.59
C LYS A 189 -20.39 5.80 -36.06
N ILE A 190 -19.40 5.27 -35.35
CA ILE A 190 -19.29 5.42 -33.90
C ILE A 190 -18.29 6.55 -33.64
N ASP A 191 -18.78 7.66 -33.09
CA ASP A 191 -17.98 8.82 -32.71
C ASP A 191 -17.62 8.73 -31.22
N TRP A 192 -16.44 8.19 -30.94
CA TRP A 192 -15.96 7.96 -29.57
C TRP A 192 -15.75 9.25 -28.81
N VAL A 193 -15.36 10.33 -29.47
CA VAL A 193 -15.16 11.64 -28.82
C VAL A 193 -16.48 12.15 -28.27
N THR A 194 -17.54 12.14 -29.06
CA THR A 194 -18.86 12.60 -28.59
C THR A 194 -19.44 11.73 -27.49
N ILE A 195 -19.21 10.42 -27.53
CA ILE A 195 -19.67 9.49 -26.49
C ILE A 195 -18.90 9.74 -25.19
N LEU A 196 -17.57 9.76 -25.25
CA LEU A 196 -16.71 9.91 -24.07
C LEU A 196 -16.85 11.30 -23.45
N ASP A 197 -16.92 12.37 -24.24
CA ASP A 197 -17.11 13.72 -23.71
C ASP A 197 -18.52 13.93 -23.13
N LYS A 198 -19.56 13.22 -23.63
CA LYS A 198 -20.86 13.21 -22.94
C LYS A 198 -20.81 12.48 -21.60
N THR A 199 -20.05 11.39 -21.50
CA THR A 199 -19.94 10.61 -20.26
C THR A 199 -19.07 11.30 -19.21
N PHE A 200 -17.92 11.83 -19.59
CA PHE A 200 -16.91 12.37 -18.68
C PHE A 200 -16.90 13.91 -18.62
N LYS A 201 -17.75 14.59 -19.40
CA LYS A 201 -17.74 16.04 -19.70
C LYS A 201 -16.50 16.51 -20.45
N ASN A 202 -15.32 16.12 -19.98
CA ASN A 202 -14.04 16.38 -20.62
C ASN A 202 -13.12 15.18 -20.41
N THR A 203 -12.97 14.38 -21.46
CA THR A 203 -12.21 13.11 -21.40
C THR A 203 -10.73 13.35 -21.14
N ASN A 204 -10.14 14.42 -21.71
CA ASN A 204 -8.73 14.75 -21.49
C ASN A 204 -8.44 15.10 -20.03
N VAL A 205 -9.29 15.93 -19.41
CA VAL A 205 -9.16 16.29 -17.99
C VAL A 205 -9.35 15.05 -17.11
N PHE A 206 -10.31 14.19 -17.44
CA PHE A 206 -10.51 12.93 -16.72
C PHE A 206 -9.26 12.02 -16.77
N CYS A 207 -8.70 11.79 -17.95
CA CYS A 207 -7.47 11.01 -18.11
C CYS A 207 -6.30 11.62 -17.32
N LEU A 208 -6.15 12.95 -17.35
CA LEU A 208 -5.12 13.66 -16.60
C LEU A 208 -5.28 13.48 -15.08
N ILE A 209 -6.52 13.57 -14.57
CA ILE A 209 -6.81 13.30 -13.15
C ILE A 209 -6.44 11.86 -12.79
N CYS A 210 -6.76 10.88 -13.64
CA CYS A 210 -6.37 9.48 -13.39
C CYS A 210 -4.84 9.33 -13.30
N VAL A 211 -4.08 9.98 -14.19
CA VAL A 211 -2.62 9.94 -14.17
C VAL A 211 -2.05 10.59 -12.90
N ILE A 212 -2.60 11.74 -12.48
CA ILE A 212 -2.20 12.40 -11.23
C ILE A 212 -2.47 11.49 -10.03
N ILE A 213 -3.63 10.82 -9.98
CA ILE A 213 -3.96 9.88 -8.91
C ILE A 213 -2.95 8.72 -8.88
N MET A 214 -2.65 8.10 -10.04
CA MET A 214 -1.64 7.03 -10.12
C MET A 214 -0.27 7.51 -9.64
N ALA A 215 0.18 8.68 -10.07
CA ALA A 215 1.44 9.27 -9.63
C ALA A 215 1.46 9.52 -8.10
N SER A 216 0.38 10.07 -7.55
CA SER A 216 0.22 10.29 -6.11
C SER A 216 0.30 8.97 -5.31
N VAL A 217 -0.32 7.90 -5.81
CA VAL A 217 -0.28 6.58 -5.16
C VAL A 217 1.13 6.01 -5.17
N VAL A 218 1.90 6.20 -6.25
CA VAL A 218 3.32 5.78 -6.31
C VAL A 218 4.17 6.54 -5.30
N VAL A 219 4.02 7.88 -5.21
CA VAL A 219 4.76 8.70 -4.23
C VAL A 219 4.43 8.28 -2.80
N PHE A 220 3.15 8.05 -2.50
CA PHE A 220 2.71 7.55 -1.21
C PHE A 220 3.32 6.19 -0.89
N TYR A 221 3.34 5.26 -1.85
CA TYR A 221 3.97 3.96 -1.70
C TYR A 221 5.46 4.06 -1.38
N VAL A 222 6.21 4.87 -2.14
CA VAL A 222 7.64 5.07 -1.92
C VAL A 222 7.90 5.61 -0.51
N THR A 223 7.12 6.60 -0.07
CA THR A 223 7.22 7.19 1.27
C THR A 223 6.98 6.15 2.35
N MET A 224 5.90 5.37 2.24
CA MET A 224 5.59 4.28 3.18
C MET A 224 6.70 3.22 3.22
N ARG A 225 7.26 2.86 2.06
CA ARG A 225 8.35 1.89 1.96
C ARG A 225 9.64 2.39 2.61
N LEU A 226 9.94 3.68 2.49
CA LEU A 226 11.10 4.30 3.16
C LEU A 226 10.94 4.28 4.68
N ILE A 227 9.74 4.61 5.19
CA ILE A 227 9.42 4.55 6.62
C ILE A 227 9.57 3.11 7.13
N ASP A 228 9.00 2.14 6.43
CA ASP A 228 9.08 0.73 6.83
C ASP A 228 10.53 0.19 6.74
N LYS A 229 11.32 0.63 5.76
CA LYS A 229 12.75 0.28 5.68
C LYS A 229 13.54 0.81 6.87
N LYS A 230 13.31 2.07 7.26
CA LYS A 230 13.92 2.65 8.47
C LYS A 230 13.53 1.87 9.72
N ARG A 231 12.25 1.54 9.87
CA ARG A 231 11.73 0.75 11.01
C ARG A 231 12.33 -0.66 11.06
N LEU A 232 12.49 -1.33 9.92
CA LEU A 232 13.10 -2.66 9.86
C LEU A 232 14.59 -2.62 10.21
N ALA A 233 15.33 -1.61 9.77
CA ALA A 233 16.72 -1.42 10.15
C ALA A 233 16.86 -1.23 11.67
N ASP A 234 16.02 -0.36 12.24
CA ASP A 234 15.98 -0.16 13.69
C ASP A 234 15.70 -1.48 14.42
N LEU A 235 14.70 -2.27 13.97
CA LEU A 235 14.36 -3.57 14.56
C LEU A 235 15.45 -4.63 14.41
N ASN A 236 16.18 -4.65 13.29
CA ASN A 236 17.25 -5.62 13.05
C ASN A 236 18.40 -5.45 14.04
N ASP A 237 18.73 -4.20 14.37
CA ASP A 237 19.74 -3.88 15.38
C ASP A 237 19.39 -4.41 16.79
N TYR A 238 18.11 -4.62 17.11
CA TYR A 238 17.70 -5.20 18.41
C TYR A 238 17.79 -6.72 18.44
N LEU A 239 17.73 -7.38 17.29
CA LEU A 239 17.58 -8.84 17.22
C LEU A 239 18.91 -9.59 17.32
N GLY A 240 20.04 -8.90 17.09
CA GLY A 240 21.39 -9.45 17.27
C GLY A 240 21.60 -10.76 16.51
N GLU A 241 22.32 -11.71 17.11
CA GLU A 241 22.67 -13.00 16.49
C GLU A 241 21.47 -13.94 16.30
N LYS A 242 20.42 -13.80 17.12
CA LYS A 242 19.13 -14.50 16.93
C LYS A 242 18.33 -13.99 15.72
N SER A 243 18.79 -12.91 15.06
CA SER A 243 18.16 -12.40 13.84
C SER A 243 18.30 -13.36 12.64
N VAL A 244 19.36 -14.17 12.58
CA VAL A 244 19.71 -14.95 11.37
C VAL A 244 18.70 -16.07 11.12
N GLU A 245 18.41 -16.90 12.13
CA GLU A 245 17.42 -17.98 12.03
C GLU A 245 16.01 -17.45 11.76
N ILE A 246 15.72 -16.27 12.31
CA ILE A 246 14.42 -15.62 12.18
C ILE A 246 14.27 -14.96 10.80
N HIS A 247 15.37 -14.42 10.26
CA HIS A 247 15.41 -13.87 8.92
C HIS A 247 15.05 -14.94 7.89
N GLU A 248 15.58 -16.16 8.02
CA GLU A 248 15.28 -17.28 7.13
C GLU A 248 13.79 -17.66 7.15
N GLN A 249 13.19 -17.79 8.33
CA GLN A 249 11.75 -18.09 8.45
C GLN A 249 10.88 -16.98 7.81
N ILE A 250 11.31 -15.73 7.94
CA ILE A 250 10.57 -14.57 7.45
C ILE A 250 10.75 -14.41 5.94
N GLU A 251 11.94 -14.68 5.40
CA GLU A 251 12.17 -14.75 3.96
C GLU A 251 11.35 -15.85 3.30
N LYS A 252 11.26 -17.02 3.93
CA LYS A 252 10.39 -18.11 3.45
C LYS A 252 8.93 -17.66 3.40
N ALA A 253 8.42 -17.08 4.48
CA ALA A 253 7.06 -16.55 4.53
C ALA A 253 6.82 -15.43 3.50
N ARG A 254 7.83 -14.61 3.22
CA ARG A 254 7.80 -13.57 2.19
C ARG A 254 7.69 -14.18 0.79
N LYS A 255 8.49 -15.21 0.48
CA LYS A 255 8.44 -15.94 -0.80
C LYS A 255 7.08 -16.61 -1.01
N ASP A 256 6.56 -17.29 0.01
CA ASP A 256 5.24 -17.95 -0.05
C ASP A 256 4.11 -16.95 -0.30
N ARG A 257 4.13 -15.83 0.43
CA ARG A 257 3.15 -14.75 0.23
C ARG A 257 3.24 -14.14 -1.16
N ASN A 258 4.46 -13.94 -1.67
CA ASN A 258 4.68 -13.41 -3.01
C ASN A 258 4.17 -14.37 -4.10
N LYS A 259 4.41 -15.68 -3.93
CA LYS A 259 3.89 -16.72 -4.83
C LYS A 259 2.36 -16.75 -4.83
N ALA A 260 1.74 -16.68 -3.66
CA ALA A 260 0.28 -16.65 -3.55
C ALA A 260 -0.34 -15.43 -4.27
N TRP A 261 0.25 -14.25 -4.08
CA TRP A 261 -0.20 -13.04 -4.78
C TRP A 261 0.05 -13.08 -6.28
N LEU A 262 1.16 -13.67 -6.73
CA LEU A 262 1.44 -13.85 -8.15
C LEU A 262 0.39 -14.75 -8.81
N ILE A 263 0.04 -15.87 -8.16
CA ILE A 263 -1.03 -16.75 -8.64
C ILE A 263 -2.36 -15.98 -8.68
N ALA A 264 -2.72 -15.28 -7.60
CA ALA A 264 -3.93 -14.48 -7.55
C ALA A 264 -3.95 -13.42 -8.68
N TYR A 265 -2.84 -12.71 -8.90
CA TYR A 265 -2.70 -11.73 -9.98
C TYR A 265 -2.93 -12.35 -11.35
N ILE A 266 -2.28 -13.48 -11.65
CA ILE A 266 -2.48 -14.19 -12.92
C ILE A 266 -3.94 -14.58 -13.09
N VAL A 267 -4.57 -15.19 -12.07
CA VAL A 267 -5.97 -15.61 -12.13
C VAL A 267 -6.91 -14.42 -12.39
N VAL A 268 -6.74 -13.31 -11.66
CA VAL A 268 -7.59 -12.13 -11.83
C VAL A 268 -7.35 -11.49 -13.21
N VAL A 269 -6.10 -11.34 -13.66
CA VAL A 269 -5.79 -10.81 -15.00
C VAL A 269 -6.36 -11.71 -16.10
N VAL A 270 -6.25 -13.03 -15.95
CA VAL A 270 -6.79 -13.99 -16.92
C VAL A 270 -8.30 -13.84 -17.04
N LEU A 271 -9.01 -13.80 -15.89
CA LEU A 271 -10.46 -13.69 -15.87
C LEU A 271 -10.98 -12.32 -16.36
N THR A 272 -10.28 -11.24 -16.01
CA THR A 272 -10.77 -9.87 -16.25
C THR A 272 -10.31 -9.28 -17.57
N ILE A 273 -9.16 -9.70 -18.11
CA ILE A 273 -8.57 -9.12 -19.32
C ILE A 273 -8.50 -10.17 -20.44
N LEU A 274 -7.80 -11.30 -20.21
CA LEU A 274 -7.59 -12.29 -21.28
C LEU A 274 -8.88 -12.99 -21.71
N LEU A 275 -9.75 -13.36 -20.78
CA LEU A 275 -11.01 -14.04 -21.08
C LEU A 275 -11.94 -13.18 -21.95
N PRO A 276 -12.26 -11.92 -21.60
CA PRO A 276 -13.07 -11.08 -22.47
C PRO A 276 -12.37 -10.77 -23.81
N LEU A 277 -11.05 -10.63 -23.83
CA LEU A 277 -10.29 -10.46 -25.08
C LEU A 277 -10.40 -11.70 -25.98
N ALA A 278 -10.25 -12.91 -25.43
CA ALA A 278 -10.38 -14.16 -26.16
C ALA A 278 -11.82 -14.37 -26.68
N LEU A 279 -12.83 -14.05 -25.87
CA LEU A 279 -14.23 -14.08 -26.30
C LEU A 279 -14.49 -13.09 -27.45
N ALA A 280 -13.93 -11.87 -27.37
CA ALA A 280 -14.03 -10.88 -28.44
C ALA A 280 -13.37 -11.39 -29.74
N LEU A 281 -12.18 -11.97 -29.66
CA LEU A 281 -11.48 -12.57 -30.81
C LEU A 281 -12.28 -13.71 -31.44
N VAL A 282 -12.82 -14.62 -30.62
CA VAL A 282 -13.67 -15.73 -31.12
C VAL A 282 -14.95 -15.21 -31.75
N ALA A 283 -15.57 -14.15 -31.18
CA ALA A 283 -16.76 -13.53 -31.76
C ALA A 283 -16.47 -12.90 -33.13
N ILE A 284 -15.36 -12.17 -33.26
CA ILE A 284 -14.90 -11.60 -34.54
C ILE A 284 -14.61 -12.72 -35.55
N TRP A 285 -13.89 -13.78 -35.15
CA TRP A 285 -13.58 -14.90 -36.04
C TRP A 285 -14.85 -15.63 -36.52
N ARG A 286 -15.83 -15.86 -35.63
CA ARG A 286 -17.14 -16.43 -36.00
C ARG A 286 -17.90 -15.54 -36.97
N LEU A 287 -17.88 -14.21 -36.79
CA LEU A 287 -18.49 -13.24 -37.70
C LEU A 287 -17.84 -13.29 -39.09
N VAL A 288 -16.50 -13.33 -39.16
CA VAL A 288 -15.77 -13.43 -40.42
C VAL A 288 -16.04 -14.77 -41.13
N ARG A 289 -16.06 -15.89 -40.41
CA ARG A 289 -16.34 -17.22 -40.98
C ARG A 289 -17.76 -17.34 -41.52
N LYS A 290 -18.77 -16.86 -40.77
CA LYS A 290 -20.17 -16.84 -41.25
C LYS A 290 -20.35 -16.01 -42.52
N ARG A 291 -19.58 -14.93 -42.69
CA ARG A 291 -19.61 -14.12 -43.92
C ARG A 291 -18.99 -14.86 -45.10
N ARG A 292 -17.87 -15.57 -44.92
CA ARG A 292 -17.25 -16.37 -46.00
C ARG A 292 -18.15 -17.51 -46.50
N LEU A 293 -18.90 -18.15 -45.61
CA LEU A 293 -19.82 -19.24 -45.97
C LEU A 293 -21.13 -18.80 -46.67
N LYS A 294 -21.44 -17.50 -46.69
CA LYS A 294 -22.61 -16.96 -47.42
C LYS A 294 -22.26 -16.46 -48.83
N ILE A 295 -20.98 -16.42 -49.18
CA ILE A 295 -20.46 -15.86 -50.45
C ILE A 295 -19.96 -16.97 -51.39
N GLY A 296 -19.82 -18.21 -50.91
CA GLY A 296 -19.59 -19.40 -51.74
C GLY A 296 -20.85 -20.25 -51.78
#